data_AF-A0A7C3Y278-F1
#
_entry.id   AF-A0A7C3Y278-F1
#
_cell.length_a   1.000
_cell.length_b   1.000
_cell.length_c   1.000
_cell.angle_alpha   90.00
_cell.angle_beta   90.00
_cell.angle_gamma   90.00
#
_symmetry.space_group_name_H-M   'P 1'
#
loop_
_entity.id
_entity.type
_entity.pdbx_description
1 polymer ?
#
loop_
_entity_poly.entity_id
_entity_poly.type
_entity_poly.pdbx_seq_one_letter_code
_entity_poly.pdbx_strand_id
1 'polypeptide(L)'
;MKINKDPGLLTGAGLIIAIISGIMLPQASFVKFAIPWLLGLMLFFSFLTTDLSFKGFLQLRLILFPVIVWIILPPIVFFVTKNFEISLRTGLFIVSIAPP
;
A
#
# COMPACT_ATOMS: atom_id res chain seq x y z
N MET A 1 -20.94 26.70 -9.44
CA MET A 1 -20.62 26.02 -8.16
C MET A 1 -19.55 24.97 -8.46
N LYS A 2 -18.26 25.29 -8.25
CA LYS A 2 -17.18 24.30 -8.43
C LYS A 2 -17.28 23.33 -7.26
N ILE A 3 -17.76 22.12 -7.51
CA ILE A 3 -17.66 21.03 -6.53
C ILE A 3 -16.16 20.74 -6.42
N ASN A 4 -15.53 21.28 -5.38
CA ASN A 4 -14.20 20.87 -4.98
C ASN A 4 -14.33 19.43 -4.46
N LYS A 5 -14.34 18.47 -5.38
CA LYS A 5 -14.26 17.04 -5.03
C LYS A 5 -12.82 16.80 -4.64
N ASP A 6 -12.47 17.06 -3.38
CA ASP A 6 -11.17 16.65 -2.85
C ASP A 6 -11.06 15.14 -3.09
N PRO A 7 -10.20 14.69 -4.03
CA PRO A 7 -10.19 13.30 -4.43
C PRO A 7 -9.76 12.39 -3.27
N GLY A 8 -9.07 12.95 -2.27
CA GLY A 8 -8.65 12.27 -1.04
C GLY A 8 -9.80 11.88 -0.09
N LEU A 9 -10.90 12.63 -0.07
CA LEU A 9 -12.04 12.29 0.81
C LEU A 9 -12.86 11.13 0.23
N LEU A 10 -13.00 11.09 -1.09
CA LEU A 10 -13.73 10.04 -1.82
C LEU A 10 -12.98 8.71 -1.82
N THR A 11 -11.65 8.72 -1.94
CA THR A 11 -10.82 7.51 -1.82
C THR A 11 -10.81 6.95 -0.40
N GLY A 12 -10.70 7.83 0.62
CA GLY A 12 -10.78 7.43 2.02
C GLY A 12 -12.12 6.78 2.39
N ALA A 13 -13.24 7.40 1.98
CA ALA A 13 -14.57 6.84 2.20
C ALA A 13 -14.79 5.52 1.45
N GLY A 14 -14.30 5.40 0.21
CA GLY A 14 -14.37 4.17 -0.57
C GLY A 14 -13.61 3.00 0.08
N LEU A 15 -12.43 3.26 0.66
CA LEU A 15 -11.66 2.24 1.39
C LEU A 15 -12.39 1.75 2.64
N ILE A 16 -12.99 2.66 3.41
CA ILE A 16 -13.75 2.30 4.61
C ILE A 16 -14.95 1.43 4.24
N ILE A 17 -15.68 1.80 3.18
CA ILE A 17 -16.82 1.02 2.68
C ILE A 17 -16.36 -0.37 2.20
N ALA A 18 -15.22 -0.45 1.50
CA ALA A 18 -14.64 -1.73 1.06
C ALA A 18 -14.26 -2.64 2.24
N ILE A 19 -13.69 -2.08 3.32
CA ILE A 19 -13.37 -2.84 4.53
C ILE A 19 -14.64 -3.34 5.22
N ILE A 20 -15.63 -2.45 5.42
CA ILE A 20 -16.90 -2.80 6.08
C ILE A 20 -17.64 -3.89 5.30
N SER A 21 -17.74 -3.74 3.98
CA SER A 21 -18.38 -4.73 3.12
C SER A 21 -17.65 -6.08 3.13
N GLY A 22 -16.32 -6.08 3.17
CA GLY A 22 -15.52 -7.30 3.30
C GLY A 22 -15.75 -8.03 4.64
N ILE A 23 -15.99 -7.29 5.73
CA ILE A 23 -16.34 -7.86 7.04
C ILE A 23 -17.77 -8.42 7.04
N MET A 24 -18.72 -7.70 6.42
CA MET A 24 -20.14 -8.08 6.39
C MET A 24 -20.44 -9.24 5.43
N LEU A 25 -19.61 -9.47 4.41
CA LEU A 25 -19.80 -10.51 3.39
C LEU A 25 -18.64 -11.51 3.37
N PRO A 26 -18.45 -12.35 4.40
CA PRO A 26 -17.34 -13.31 4.49
C PRO A 26 -17.38 -14.38 3.36
N GLN A 27 -18.57 -14.65 2.83
CA GLN A 27 -18.79 -15.52 1.66
C GLN A 27 -18.16 -14.98 0.37
N ALA A 28 -17.82 -13.69 0.29
CA ALA A 28 -17.07 -13.11 -0.82
C ALA A 28 -15.56 -13.41 -0.76
N SER A 29 -15.11 -14.27 0.17
CA SER A 29 -13.70 -14.66 0.30
C SER A 29 -13.11 -15.30 -0.97
N PHE A 30 -13.93 -15.87 -1.86
CA PHE A 30 -13.47 -16.35 -3.17
C PHE A 30 -12.86 -15.23 -4.05
N VAL A 31 -13.27 -13.98 -3.83
CA VAL A 31 -12.75 -12.81 -4.56
C VAL A 31 -11.29 -12.52 -4.19
N LYS A 32 -10.76 -13.09 -3.09
CA LYS A 32 -9.34 -12.94 -2.71
C LYS A 32 -8.39 -13.41 -3.81
N PHE A 33 -8.78 -14.39 -4.62
CA PHE A 33 -7.99 -14.84 -5.78
C PHE A 33 -7.78 -13.72 -6.83
N ALA A 34 -8.65 -12.71 -6.88
CA ALA A 34 -8.51 -11.57 -7.77
C ALA A 34 -7.48 -10.53 -7.29
N ILE A 35 -7.04 -10.58 -6.02
CA ILE A 35 -6.12 -9.58 -5.43
C ILE A 35 -4.81 -9.48 -6.23
N PRO A 36 -4.10 -10.57 -6.58
CA PRO A 36 -2.86 -10.47 -7.36
C PRO A 36 -3.08 -9.83 -8.74
N TRP A 37 -4.19 -10.17 -9.40
CA TRP A 37 -4.56 -9.59 -10.69
C TRP A 37 -4.84 -8.10 -10.60
N LEU A 38 -5.59 -7.68 -9.56
CA LEU A 38 -5.87 -6.28 -9.30
C LEU A 38 -4.57 -5.50 -9.02
N LEU A 39 -3.68 -6.06 -8.19
CA LEU A 39 -2.39 -5.46 -7.86
C LEU A 39 -1.53 -5.28 -9.12
N GLY A 40 -1.47 -6.28 -9.98
CA GLY A 40 -0.75 -6.22 -11.26
C GLY A 40 -1.31 -5.14 -12.19
N LEU A 41 -2.64 -5.02 -12.27
CA LEU A 41 -3.30 -4.01 -13.07
C LEU A 41 -3.07 -2.59 -12.52
N MET A 42 -3.05 -2.41 -11.19
CA MET A 42 -2.70 -1.14 -10.55
C MET A 42 -1.25 -0.75 -10.84
N LEU A 43 -0.32 -1.70 -10.74
CA LEU A 43 1.09 -1.48 -11.08
C LEU A 43 1.24 -1.12 -12.56
N PHE A 44 0.53 -1.80 -13.45
CA PHE A 44 0.54 -1.50 -14.89
C PHE A 44 0.11 -0.06 -15.17
N PHE A 45 -1.00 0.40 -14.60
CA PHE A 45 -1.42 1.79 -14.75
C PHE A 45 -0.44 2.78 -14.11
N SER A 46 0.19 2.43 -12.99
CA SER A 46 1.25 3.25 -12.38
C SER A 46 2.43 3.44 -13.34
N PHE A 47 2.87 2.37 -14.02
CA PHE A 47 3.92 2.47 -15.03
C PHE A 47 3.51 3.32 -16.24
N LEU A 48 2.26 3.26 -16.69
CA LEU A 48 1.77 4.11 -17.79
C LEU A 48 1.85 5.61 -17.47
N THR A 49 1.73 5.98 -16.19
CA THR A 49 1.86 7.37 -15.74
C THR A 49 3.31 7.77 -15.40
N THR A 50 4.24 6.81 -15.34
CA THR A 50 5.61 7.06 -14.91
C THR A 50 6.47 7.49 -16.10
N ASP A 51 6.94 8.74 -16.07
CA ASP A 51 7.90 9.26 -17.05
C ASP A 51 9.32 8.84 -16.67
N LEU A 52 9.85 7.81 -17.33
CA LEU A 52 11.16 7.21 -17.01
C LEU A 52 12.31 8.06 -17.59
N SER A 53 12.58 9.20 -16.97
CA SER A 53 13.76 10.02 -17.29
C SER A 53 15.00 9.51 -16.55
N PHE A 54 15.98 8.96 -17.28
CA PHE A 54 17.27 8.49 -16.73
C PHE A 54 18.02 9.57 -15.93
N LYS A 55 17.84 10.86 -16.27
CA LYS A 55 18.46 11.99 -15.54
C LYS A 55 17.86 12.21 -14.15
N GLY A 56 16.59 11.83 -13.95
CA GLY A 56 15.94 11.87 -12.64
C GLY A 56 16.32 10.70 -11.74
N PHE A 57 16.64 9.55 -12.33
CA PHE A 57 16.89 8.29 -11.61
C PHE A 57 18.17 8.29 -10.76
N LEU A 58 19.22 9.01 -11.18
CA LEU A 58 20.49 9.14 -10.44
C LEU A 58 20.47 10.17 -9.31
N GLN A 59 19.32 10.80 -9.02
CA GLN A 59 19.24 11.71 -7.88
C GLN A 59 19.39 10.90 -6.59
N LEU A 60 20.42 11.23 -5.79
CA LEU A 60 20.72 10.57 -4.51
C LEU A 60 19.49 10.45 -3.59
N ARG A 61 18.56 11.40 -3.67
CA ARG A 61 17.30 11.43 -2.92
C ARG A 61 16.36 10.27 -3.26
N LEU A 62 16.32 9.83 -4.52
CA LEU A 62 15.51 8.69 -4.99
C LEU A 62 16.04 7.35 -4.47
N ILE A 63 17.34 7.25 -4.17
CA ILE A 63 17.96 6.04 -3.60
C ILE A 63 17.92 6.08 -2.06
N LEU A 64 18.21 7.23 -1.47
CA LEU A 64 18.22 7.40 -0.01
C LEU A 64 16.85 7.16 0.61
N PHE A 65 15.79 7.66 -0.02
CA PHE A 65 14.43 7.53 0.51
C PHE A 65 14.01 6.07 0.75
N PRO A 66 14.01 5.16 -0.24
CA PRO A 66 13.62 3.76 -0.03
C PRO A 66 14.58 3.03 0.92
N VAL A 67 15.88 3.31 0.87
CA VAL A 67 16.86 2.70 1.78
C VAL A 67 16.60 3.08 3.23
N ILE A 68 16.35 4.36 3.50
CA ILE A 68 16.03 4.86 4.85
C ILE A 68 14.73 4.24 5.34
N VAL A 69 13.69 4.19 4.49
CA VAL A 69 12.40 3.59 4.84
C VAL A 69 12.57 2.10 5.18
N TRP A 70 13.31 1.34 4.37
CA TRP A 70 13.52 -0.09 4.60
C TRP A 70 14.44 -0.42 5.78
N ILE A 71 15.35 0.47 6.17
CA ILE A 71 16.19 0.26 7.36
C ILE A 71 15.42 0.62 8.63
N ILE A 72 14.63 1.69 8.61
CA ILE A 72 14.00 2.25 9.81
C ILE A 72 12.65 1.60 10.10
N LEU A 73 11.80 1.41 9.08
CA LEU A 73 10.41 1.02 9.27
C LEU A 73 10.24 -0.43 9.79
N PRO A 74 10.94 -1.46 9.26
CA PRO A 74 10.75 -2.83 9.72
C PRO A 74 11.15 -3.08 11.19
N PRO A 75 12.28 -2.54 11.70
CA PRO A 75 12.60 -2.61 13.12
C PRO A 75 11.54 -1.94 14.00
N ILE A 76 11.06 -0.73 13.62
CA ILE A 76 10.01 -0.04 14.36
C ILE A 76 8.76 -0.93 14.43
N VAL A 77 8.31 -1.45 13.29
CA VAL A 77 7.14 -2.34 13.24
C VAL A 77 7.37 -3.58 14.09
N PHE A 78 8.53 -4.22 14.01
CA PHE A 78 8.86 -5.41 14.79
C PHE A 78 8.82 -5.17 16.31
N PHE A 79 9.31 -4.03 16.78
CA PHE A 79 9.31 -3.68 18.21
C PHE A 79 7.94 -3.23 18.71
N VAL A 80 7.21 -2.43 17.94
CA VAL A 80 5.88 -1.94 18.30
C VAL A 80 4.86 -3.07 18.33
N THR A 81 4.96 -4.02 17.39
CA THR A 81 4.01 -5.14 17.27
C THR A 81 4.41 -6.39 18.05
N LYS A 82 5.41 -6.30 18.95
CA LYS A 82 5.95 -7.45 19.69
C LYS A 82 4.90 -8.20 20.53
N ASN A 83 3.86 -7.49 20.98
CA ASN A 83 2.79 -8.03 21.82
C ASN A 83 1.56 -8.51 21.02
N PHE A 84 1.59 -8.39 19.69
CA PHE A 84 0.48 -8.82 18.84
C PHE A 84 0.55 -10.31 18.58
N GLU A 85 -0.59 -10.89 18.19
CA GLU A 85 -0.65 -12.26 17.69
C GLU A 85 0.33 -12.45 16.51
N ILE A 86 0.98 -13.61 16.45
CA ILE A 86 2.03 -13.91 15.47
C ILE A 86 1.58 -13.71 14.02
N SER A 87 0.31 -14.03 13.72
CA SER A 87 -0.31 -13.87 12.41
C SER A 87 -0.37 -12.40 11.99
N LEU A 88 -0.86 -11.54 12.88
CA LEU A 88 -0.97 -10.10 12.65
C LEU A 88 0.42 -9.44 12.58
N ARG A 89 1.33 -9.85 13.47
CA ARG A 89 2.71 -9.36 13.50
C ARG A 89 3.45 -9.64 12.20
N THR A 90 3.35 -10.86 11.69
CA THR A 90 3.95 -11.26 10.41
C THR A 90 3.36 -10.45 9.26
N GLY A 91 2.04 -10.26 9.23
CA GLY A 91 1.38 -9.45 8.22
C GLY A 91 1.87 -8.00 8.21
N LEU A 92 1.93 -7.35 9.37
CA LEU A 92 2.43 -5.98 9.49
C LEU A 92 3.91 -5.86 9.12
N PHE A 93 4.73 -6.85 9.47
CA PHE A 93 6.13 -6.88 9.07
C PHE A 93 6.31 -6.99 7.55
N ILE A 94 5.53 -7.86 6.88
CA ILE A 94 5.55 -7.98 5.41
C ILE A 94 5.17 -6.66 4.74
N VAL A 95 4.17 -5.95 5.27
CA VAL A 95 3.78 -4.63 4.75
C VAL A 95 4.92 -3.62 4.93
N SER A 96 5.67 -3.68 6.03
CA SER A 96 6.75 -2.72 6.33
C SER A 96 7.99 -2.84 5.43
N ILE A 97 8.19 -4.00 4.81
CA ILE A 97 9.28 -4.24 3.85
C ILE A 97 8.84 -4.06 2.40
N ALA A 98 7.56 -3.77 2.15
CA ALA A 98 7.07 -3.50 0.81
C ALA A 98 7.72 -2.22 0.25
N PRO A 99 7.95 -2.13 -1.07
CA PRO A 99 8.37 -0.87 -1.68
C PRO A 99 7.33 0.22 -1.43
N PRO A 100 7.76 1.46 -1.15
CA PRO A 100 6.86 2.60 -1.00
C PRO A 100 6.21 3.02 -2.32
#